data_AF-A0A925YQU3-F1
#
_entry.id   AF-A0A925YQU3-F1
#
_cell.length_a   1.000
_cell.length_b   1.000
_cell.length_c   1.000
_cell.angle_alpha   90.00
_cell.angle_beta   90.00
_cell.angle_gamma   90.00
#
_symmetry.space_group_name_H-M   'P 1'
#
loop_
_entity.id
_entity.type
_entity.pdbx_description
1 polymer ?
#
loop_
_entity_poly.entity_id
_entity_poly.type
_entity_poly.pdbx_seq_one_letter_code
_entity_poly.pdbx_strand_id
1 'polypeptide(L)' 'MFYDAIRNDHGFENDPFKALVAPRPIGWISSLSPEGLANLAPYSFFNAMAEGPYYIAFGSGP' A
#
# COMPACT_ATOMS: atom_id res chain seq x y z
N MET A 1 -7.48 -23.91 -3.76
CA MET A 1 -8.07 -23.05 -2.72
C MET A 1 -8.81 -21.92 -3.42
N PHE A 2 -10.05 -21.64 -3.02
CA PHE A 2 -10.80 -20.51 -3.54
C PHE A 2 -10.64 -19.34 -2.55
N TYR A 3 -10.10 -18.21 -3.01
CA TYR A 3 -10.03 -16.98 -2.23
C TYR A 3 -11.21 -16.09 -2.63
N ASP A 4 -12.20 -16.01 -1.76
CA ASP A 4 -13.30 -15.05 -1.89
C ASP A 4 -12.93 -13.78 -1.13
N ALA A 5 -12.54 -12.73 -1.85
CA ALA A 5 -12.11 -11.47 -1.23
C ALA A 5 -13.26 -10.73 -0.51
N ILE A 6 -14.52 -11.06 -0.81
CA ILE A 6 -15.69 -10.44 -0.17
C ILE A 6 -16.01 -11.17 1.13
N ARG A 7 -16.05 -12.50 1.10
CA ARG A 7 -16.32 -13.32 2.31
C ARG A 7 -15.12 -13.38 3.24
N ASN A 8 -13.92 -13.30 2.70
CA ASN A 8 -12.63 -13.38 3.39
C ASN A 8 -12.51 -14.58 4.35
N ASP A 9 -13.15 -15.71 4.02
CA ASP A 9 -13.22 -16.94 4.83
C ASP A 9 -12.12 -17.95 4.46
N HIS A 10 -10.97 -17.45 4.00
CA HIS A 10 -9.87 -18.23 3.44
C HIS A 10 -9.13 -19.14 4.44
N GLY A 11 -9.40 -19.02 5.74
CA GLY A 11 -8.87 -19.94 6.78
C GLY A 11 -7.37 -19.81 7.08
N PHE A 12 -6.72 -18.72 6.65
CA PHE A 12 -5.31 -18.43 6.98
C PHE A 12 -5.20 -17.39 8.09
N GLU A 13 -4.07 -17.40 8.80
CA GLU A 13 -3.74 -16.40 9.83
C GLU A 13 -3.66 -14.97 9.25
N ASN A 14 -3.19 -14.84 8.00
CA ASN A 14 -3.06 -13.56 7.31
C ASN A 14 -3.91 -13.56 6.03
N ASP A 15 -4.47 -12.40 5.69
CA ASP A 15 -5.19 -12.20 4.43
C ASP A 15 -4.24 -12.43 3.23
N PRO A 16 -4.55 -13.39 2.35
CA PRO A 16 -3.69 -13.73 1.23
C PRO A 16 -3.63 -12.64 0.16
N PHE A 17 -4.51 -11.63 0.19
CA PHE A 17 -4.55 -10.53 -0.78
C PHE A 17 -3.17 -9.90 -1.00
N LYS A 18 -2.44 -9.63 0.09
CA LYS A 18 -1.10 -9.00 0.04
C LYS A 18 -0.04 -9.93 -0.57
N ALA A 19 -0.30 -11.22 -0.71
CA ALA A 19 0.59 -12.17 -1.38
C ALA A 19 0.29 -12.31 -2.89
N LEU A 20 -0.88 -11.85 -3.36
CA LEU A 20 -1.28 -11.96 -4.77
C LEU A 20 -0.51 -10.99 -5.69
N VAL A 21 -0.09 -9.84 -5.16
CA VAL A 21 0.67 -8.82 -5.89
C VAL A 21 2.02 -8.63 -5.22
N ALA A 22 3.05 -9.24 -5.82
CA ALA A 22 4.43 -9.19 -5.37
C ALA A 22 5.41 -9.36 -6.56
N PRO A 23 6.65 -8.81 -6.49
CA PRO A 23 7.15 -7.91 -5.45
C PRO A 23 6.46 -6.53 -5.52
N ARG A 24 6.34 -5.85 -4.37
CA ARG A 24 5.81 -4.48 -4.32
C ARG A 24 6.92 -3.48 -4.03
N PRO A 25 7.06 -2.42 -4.83
CA PRO A 25 7.92 -1.30 -4.45
C PRO A 25 7.46 -0.72 -3.10
N ILE A 26 8.42 -0.29 -2.29
CA ILE A 26 8.13 0.38 -1.01
C ILE A 26 8.36 1.88 -1.22
N GLY A 27 7.28 2.65 -1.19
CA GLY A 27 7.34 4.11 -1.17
C GLY A 27 7.56 4.59 0.26
N TRP A 28 8.68 5.26 0.52
CA TRP A 28 8.94 5.95 1.78
C TRP A 28 8.37 7.36 1.69
N ILE A 29 7.26 7.61 2.40
CA ILE A 29 6.54 8.87 2.33
C ILE A 29 6.85 9.68 3.59
N SER A 30 7.46 10.85 3.39
CA SER A 30 7.71 11.83 4.44
C SER A 30 6.61 12.89 4.48
N SER A 31 6.29 13.40 5.68
CA SER A 31 5.39 14.53 5.85
C SER A 31 5.84 15.40 7.03
N LEU A 32 5.31 16.62 7.10
CA LEU A 32 5.46 17.50 8.26
C LEU A 32 4.11 17.65 8.94
N SER A 33 4.07 17.61 10.26
CA SER A 33 2.88 17.99 11.03
C SER A 33 2.63 19.50 10.91
N PRO A 34 1.45 20.00 11.31
CA PRO A 34 1.20 21.44 11.40
C PRO A 34 2.23 22.22 12.25
N GLU A 35 2.84 21.55 13.23
CA GLU A 35 3.90 22.09 14.11
C GLU A 35 5.31 21.93 13.51
N GLY A 36 5.42 21.40 12.29
CA GLY A 36 6.69 21.19 11.60
C GLY A 36 7.44 19.92 12.01
N LEU A 37 6.82 18.99 12.74
CA LEU A 37 7.47 17.74 13.12
C LEU A 37 7.53 16.78 11.92
N ALA A 38 8.71 16.24 11.63
CA ALA A 38 8.92 15.29 10.54
C ALA A 38 8.39 13.89 10.86
N ASN A 39 7.68 13.32 9.90
CA ASN A 39 7.19 11.95 9.91
C ASN A 39 7.73 11.20 8.68
N LEU A 40 7.90 9.89 8.81
CA LEU A 40 8.34 9.02 7.74
C LEU A 40 7.70 7.64 7.91
N ALA A 41 7.00 7.15 6.89
CA ALA A 41 6.35 5.84 6.91
C ALA A 41 6.53 5.08 5.58
N PRO A 42 6.72 3.75 5.64
CA PRO A 42 6.79 2.91 4.44
C PRO A 42 5.40 2.45 3.97
N TYR A 43 5.13 2.58 2.66
CA TYR A 43 3.89 2.11 2.03
C TYR A 43 4.21 1.16 0.88
N SER A 44 3.71 -0.08 0.98
CA SER A 44 3.87 -1.09 -0.09
C SER A 44 2.76 -1.06 -1.13
N PHE A 45 1.70 -0.29 -0.92
CA PHE A 45 0.70 0.02 -1.94
C PHE A 45 1.13 1.32 -2.61
N PHE A 46 2.19 1.25 -3.41
CA PHE A 46 2.83 2.39 -4.06
C PHE A 46 3.14 2.03 -5.52
N ASN A 47 2.83 2.94 -6.46
CA ASN A 47 3.27 2.80 -7.85
C ASN A 47 3.32 4.14 -8.59
N ALA A 48 4.10 4.18 -9.68
CA ALA A 48 4.02 5.25 -10.67
C ALA A 48 2.76 5.05 -11.53
N MET A 49 2.04 6.14 -11.81
CA MET A 49 0.75 6.11 -12.50
C MET A 49 0.79 6.83 -13.85
N ALA A 50 1.64 7.84 -14.00
CA ALA A 50 1.82 8.56 -15.26
C ALA A 50 3.18 9.27 -15.29
N GLU A 51 3.62 9.60 -16.51
CA GLU A 51 4.85 10.36 -16.78
C GLU A 51 4.55 11.78 -17.32
N GLY A 52 3.31 12.07 -17.71
CA GLY A 52 2.91 13.32 -18.37
C GLY A 52 1.53 13.84 -17.95
N PRO A 53 1.41 14.56 -16.82
CA PRO A 53 2.49 14.87 -15.87
C PRO A 53 2.80 13.68 -14.95
N TYR A 54 3.92 13.75 -14.24
CA TYR A 54 4.35 12.70 -13.32
C TYR A 54 3.37 12.54 -12.17
N TYR A 55 2.76 11.35 -12.06
CA TYR A 55 1.91 10.99 -10.94
C TYR A 55 2.38 9.69 -10.32
N ILE A 56 2.30 9.64 -8.99
CA ILE A 56 2.33 8.40 -8.22
C ILE A 56 1.04 8.29 -7.43
N ALA A 57 0.69 7.07 -7.03
CA ALA A 57 -0.36 6.84 -6.05
C ALA A 57 0.20 5.99 -4.91
N PHE A 58 -0.23 6.30 -3.69
CA PHE A 58 -0.02 5.42 -2.55
C PHE A 58 -1.28 5.33 -1.68
N GLY A 59 -1.48 4.17 -1.05
CA GLY A 59 -2.58 3.94 -0.11
C GLY A 59 -2.09 3.90 1.34
N SER A 60 -2.68 4.72 2.22
CA SER A 60 -2.34 4.77 3.64
C SER A 60 -3.39 4.16 4.59
N GLY A 61 -4.46 3.58 4.03
CA GLY A 61 -5.55 2.98 4.80
C GLY A 61 -5.25 1.54 5.23
N PRO A 62 -6.04 1.01 6.18
CA PRO A 62 -6.11 -0.42 6.47
C PRO A 62 -6.65 -1.22 5.27
#